data_AF-A0A352J0H7-F1
#
_entry.id   AF-A0A352J0H7-F1
#
_cell.length_a   1.000
_cell.length_b   1.000
_cell.length_c   1.000
_cell.angle_alpha   90.00
_cell.angle_beta   90.00
_cell.angle_gamma   90.00
#
_symmetry.space_group_name_H-M   'P 1'
#
loop_
_entity.id
_entity.type
_entity.pdbx_description
1 polymer ?
#
loop_
_entity_poly.entity_id
_entity_poly.type
_entity_poly.pdbx_seq_one_letter_code
_entity_poly.pdbx_strand_id
1 'polypeptide(L)'
;KGGEVFVLDMGEPVRIADLARKMIHLMGLVEQTDDQPDGDIKIVFTGLRPGEKLFEELLIGNNPHGTDHPRIMMARESSMPWANLKAALNRLADASKRFDCEEVVSILKECPTDYQPVETQLVDLIATAPELGQAAESRSNVRNMPI
;
A
#
# COMPACT_ATOMS: atom_id res chain seq x y z
N LYS A 1 -27.81 -4.02 15.07
CA LYS A 1 -26.84 -2.91 14.90
C LYS A 1 -25.70 -3.48 14.09
N GLY A 2 -25.35 -2.84 12.99
CA GLY A 2 -24.34 -3.30 12.04
C GLY A 2 -23.84 -2.08 11.27
N GLY A 3 -22.59 -2.11 10.84
CA GLY A 3 -21.88 -0.94 10.29
C GLY A 3 -20.78 -0.41 11.21
N GLU A 4 -20.48 -1.10 12.30
CA GLU A 4 -19.29 -0.84 13.11
C GLU A 4 -18.04 -1.50 12.48
N VAL A 5 -16.97 -0.73 12.35
CA VAL A 5 -15.65 -1.21 11.90
C VAL A 5 -14.74 -1.30 13.12
N PHE A 6 -14.06 -2.42 13.29
CA PHE A 6 -13.13 -2.60 14.40
C PHE A 6 -11.70 -2.33 13.95
N VAL A 7 -11.01 -1.45 14.70
CA VAL A 7 -9.63 -1.05 14.44
C VAL A 7 -8.78 -1.53 15.61
N LEU A 8 -7.57 -1.99 15.31
CA LEU A 8 -6.61 -2.40 16.34
C LEU A 8 -5.76 -1.21 16.75
N ASP A 9 -5.54 -1.06 18.06
CA ASP A 9 -4.50 -0.19 18.56
C ASP A 9 -3.13 -0.80 18.24
N MET A 10 -2.42 -0.16 17.30
CA MET A 10 -1.09 -0.58 16.82
C MET A 10 0.05 -0.05 17.69
N GLY A 11 -0.25 0.77 18.71
CA GLY A 11 0.73 1.41 19.57
C GLY A 11 1.56 2.46 18.83
N GLU A 12 2.82 2.61 19.26
CA GLU A 12 3.72 3.64 18.74
C GLU A 12 4.21 3.33 17.32
N PRO A 13 4.25 4.33 16.42
CA PRO A 13 4.73 4.16 15.07
C PRO A 13 6.22 3.79 15.05
N VAL A 14 6.61 2.91 14.13
CA VAL A 14 7.99 2.44 13.97
C VAL A 14 8.60 2.99 12.69
N ARG A 15 9.77 3.63 12.80
CA ARG A 15 10.53 4.14 11.65
C ARG A 15 11.20 2.98 10.91
N ILE A 16 10.97 2.87 9.60
CA ILE A 16 11.52 1.78 8.76
C ILE A 16 13.04 1.76 8.77
N ALA A 17 13.70 2.93 8.78
CA ALA A 17 15.16 2.99 8.88
C ALA A 17 15.69 2.36 10.18
N ASP A 18 15.01 2.59 11.30
CA ASP A 18 15.42 2.06 12.60
C ASP A 18 15.14 0.55 12.69
N LEU A 19 14.07 0.08 12.03
CA LEU A 19 13.80 -1.35 11.86
C LEU A 19 14.90 -2.04 11.04
N ALA A 20 15.30 -1.46 9.90
CA ALA A 20 16.36 -2.01 9.06
C ALA A 20 17.69 -2.13 9.81
N ARG A 21 18.10 -1.11 10.57
CA ARG A 21 19.30 -1.16 11.42
C ARG A 21 19.22 -2.24 12.49
N LYS A 22 18.07 -2.35 13.16
CA LYS A 22 17.83 -3.42 14.15
C LYS A 22 17.97 -4.79 13.51
N MET A 23 17.46 -5.00 12.31
CA MET A 23 17.59 -6.26 11.58
C MET A 23 19.04 -6.58 11.26
N ILE A 24 19.82 -5.63 10.77
CA ILE A 24 21.26 -5.81 10.50
C ILE A 24 21.98 -6.26 11.79
N HIS A 25 21.75 -5.55 12.89
CA HIS A 25 22.38 -5.87 14.17
C HIS A 25 21.96 -7.24 14.72
N LEU A 26 20.67 -7.61 14.62
CA LEU A 26 20.16 -8.90 15.07
C LEU A 26 20.75 -10.08 14.30
N MET A 27 21.18 -9.86 13.06
CA MET A 27 21.86 -10.86 12.24
C MET A 27 23.37 -10.95 12.55
N GLY A 28 23.88 -10.16 13.51
CA GLY A 28 25.30 -10.11 13.84
C GLY A 28 26.16 -9.39 12.81
N LEU A 29 25.53 -8.63 11.92
CA LEU A 29 26.19 -7.86 10.85
C LEU A 29 26.31 -6.39 11.26
N VAL A 30 27.18 -5.65 10.59
CA VAL A 30 27.40 -4.22 10.86
C VAL A 30 26.95 -3.35 9.69
N GLU A 31 26.27 -2.25 10.01
CA GLU A 31 25.92 -1.22 9.03
C GLU A 31 27.18 -0.53 8.52
N GLN A 32 27.31 -0.41 7.20
CA GLN A 32 28.34 0.40 6.57
C GLN A 32 27.97 1.88 6.68
N THR A 33 28.80 2.64 7.38
CA THR A 33 28.67 4.10 7.58
C THR A 33 29.98 4.81 7.21
N ASP A 34 29.99 6.14 7.19
CA ASP A 34 31.22 6.90 6.91
C ASP A 34 32.30 6.65 7.98
N ASP A 35 31.88 6.44 9.24
CA ASP A 35 32.76 6.11 10.36
C ASP A 35 33.18 4.63 10.38
N GLN A 36 32.40 3.76 9.73
CA GLN A 36 32.64 2.32 9.63
C GLN A 36 32.54 1.85 8.16
N PRO A 37 33.57 2.15 7.35
CA PRO A 37 33.55 1.85 5.91
C PRO A 37 33.62 0.35 5.61
N ASP A 38 34.14 -0.46 6.52
CA ASP A 38 34.26 -1.92 6.38
C ASP A 38 33.03 -2.70 6.89
N GLY A 39 31.88 -2.02 7.07
CA GLY A 39 30.62 -2.67 7.46
C GLY A 39 30.09 -3.64 6.38
N ASP A 40 29.30 -4.63 6.81
CA ASP A 40 28.80 -5.71 5.94
C ASP A 40 27.66 -5.26 5.02
N ILE A 41 26.78 -4.36 5.51
CA ILE A 41 25.54 -3.98 4.81
C ILE A 41 25.39 -2.46 4.78
N LYS A 42 25.23 -1.90 3.58
CA LYS A 42 24.91 -0.48 3.38
C LYS A 42 23.40 -0.24 3.32
N ILE A 43 22.91 0.76 4.06
CA ILE A 43 21.54 1.26 3.89
C ILE A 43 21.54 2.33 2.78
N VAL A 44 20.69 2.14 1.78
CA VAL A 44 20.51 3.08 0.66
C VAL A 44 19.07 3.58 0.66
N PHE A 45 18.89 4.90 0.68
CA PHE A 45 17.58 5.54 0.58
C PHE A 45 17.24 5.76 -0.90
N THR A 46 16.21 5.07 -1.38
CA THR A 46 15.78 5.13 -2.79
C THR A 46 14.69 6.17 -3.05
N GLY A 47 14.23 6.87 -2.01
CA GLY A 47 13.04 7.73 -2.07
C GLY A 47 11.73 6.94 -1.98
N LEU A 48 10.61 7.66 -1.94
CA LEU A 48 9.26 7.09 -1.94
C LEU A 48 8.86 6.70 -3.36
N ARG A 49 8.14 5.59 -3.50
CA ARG A 49 7.50 5.20 -4.76
C ARG A 49 6.21 6.01 -4.97
N PRO A 50 5.78 6.20 -6.23
CA PRO A 50 4.51 6.86 -6.54
C PRO A 50 3.35 6.21 -5.78
N GLY A 51 2.55 7.05 -5.11
CA GLY A 51 1.42 6.60 -4.27
C GLY A 51 1.79 6.13 -2.86
N GLU A 52 3.07 6.09 -2.48
CA GLU A 52 3.46 5.79 -1.09
C GLU A 52 3.30 7.01 -0.17
N LYS A 53 2.93 6.74 1.09
CA LYS A 53 2.89 7.74 2.16
C LYS A 53 4.11 7.59 3.07
N LEU A 54 4.66 8.72 3.52
CA LEU A 54 5.74 8.72 4.54
C LEU A 54 5.20 8.35 5.94
N PHE A 55 3.94 8.68 6.19
CA PHE A 55 3.22 8.38 7.43
C PHE A 55 1.83 7.86 7.07
N GLU A 56 1.44 6.74 7.68
CA GLU A 56 0.07 6.25 7.62
C GLU A 56 -0.80 7.00 8.63
N GLU A 57 -2.06 7.23 8.28
CA GLU A 57 -3.04 7.80 9.19
C GLU A 57 -3.62 6.69 10.07
N LEU A 58 -3.62 6.90 11.39
CA LEU A 58 -4.36 6.01 12.27
C LEU A 58 -5.86 6.25 12.04
N LEU A 59 -6.61 5.20 11.69
CA LEU A 59 -8.07 5.20 11.51
C LEU A 59 -8.88 5.59 12.78
N ILE A 60 -8.19 6.06 13.82
CA ILE A 60 -8.67 6.48 15.13
C ILE A 60 -9.28 7.91 15.06
N GLY A 61 -9.36 8.52 13.88
CA GLY A 61 -9.61 9.96 13.71
C GLY A 61 -11.05 10.48 13.89
N ASN A 62 -12.10 9.66 13.93
CA ASN A 62 -13.49 10.16 13.76
C ASN A 62 -14.50 9.79 14.86
N ASN A 63 -14.07 9.66 16.13
CA ASN A 63 -14.79 9.06 17.29
C ASN A 63 -14.69 7.54 17.40
N PRO A 64 -13.49 6.98 17.57
CA PRO A 64 -13.37 5.59 17.95
C PRO A 64 -13.88 5.43 19.40
N HIS A 65 -14.81 4.52 19.59
CA HIS A 65 -15.30 4.11 20.91
C HIS A 65 -14.48 2.91 21.39
N GLY A 66 -14.08 2.92 22.65
CA GLY A 66 -13.45 1.75 23.26
C GLY A 66 -14.40 0.54 23.26
N THR A 67 -13.84 -0.65 23.09
CA THR A 67 -14.55 -1.91 23.35
C THR A 67 -14.12 -2.48 24.70
N ASP A 68 -14.66 -3.64 25.10
CA ASP A 68 -14.24 -4.35 26.32
C ASP A 68 -12.75 -4.74 26.30
N HIS A 69 -12.14 -4.87 25.11
CA HIS A 69 -10.73 -5.19 24.98
C HIS A 69 -9.90 -3.92 24.72
N PRO A 70 -8.84 -3.66 25.50
CA PRO A 70 -8.12 -2.38 25.46
C PRO A 70 -7.43 -2.07 24.13
N ARG A 71 -7.09 -3.11 23.33
CA ARG A 71 -6.48 -2.95 21.99
C ARG A 71 -7.46 -3.02 20.82
N ILE A 72 -8.77 -3.09 21.11
CA ILE A 72 -9.80 -3.14 20.06
C ILE A 72 -10.67 -1.89 20.20
N MET A 73 -10.67 -1.09 19.15
CA MET A 73 -11.44 0.14 19.04
C MET A 73 -12.55 -0.05 18.01
N MET A 74 -13.63 0.69 18.16
CA MET A 74 -14.79 0.63 17.27
C MET A 74 -14.99 1.99 16.60
N ALA A 75 -14.84 2.04 15.29
CA ALA A 75 -15.08 3.22 14.45
C ALA A 75 -16.41 3.09 13.69
N ARG A 76 -16.97 4.24 13.32
CA ARG A 76 -18.09 4.32 12.37
C ARG A 76 -17.59 4.98 11.11
N GLU A 77 -17.63 4.25 10.01
CA GLU A 77 -17.29 4.80 8.71
C GLU A 77 -18.51 5.36 7.99
N SER A 78 -18.25 6.30 7.08
CA SER A 78 -19.25 6.75 6.13
C SER A 78 -19.66 5.58 5.24
N SER A 79 -20.94 5.51 4.88
CA SER A 79 -21.45 4.48 4.00
C SER A 79 -22.25 5.10 2.87
N MET A 80 -22.22 4.42 1.72
CA MET A 80 -22.98 4.79 0.53
C MET A 80 -24.16 3.82 0.36
N PRO A 81 -25.36 4.29 -0.06
CA PRO A 81 -26.45 3.40 -0.42
C PRO A 81 -26.06 2.37 -1.48
N TRP A 82 -26.51 1.12 -1.33
CA TRP A 82 -26.16 0.01 -2.24
C TRP A 82 -26.43 0.33 -3.72
N ALA A 83 -27.54 1.03 -4.03
CA ALA A 83 -27.86 1.40 -5.40
C ALA A 83 -26.77 2.28 -6.04
N ASN A 84 -26.25 3.25 -5.29
CA ASN A 84 -25.20 4.15 -5.74
C ASN A 84 -23.86 3.41 -5.83
N LEU A 85 -23.53 2.57 -4.84
CA LEU A 85 -22.32 1.77 -4.85
C LEU A 85 -22.31 0.80 -6.05
N LYS A 86 -23.43 0.12 -6.31
CA LYS A 86 -23.57 -0.79 -7.45
C LYS A 86 -23.41 -0.07 -8.78
N ALA A 87 -23.98 1.13 -8.92
CA ALA A 87 -23.80 1.95 -10.11
C ALA A 87 -22.33 2.37 -10.30
N ALA A 88 -21.66 2.80 -9.24
CA ALA A 88 -20.24 3.14 -9.27
C ALA A 88 -19.36 1.93 -9.63
N LEU A 89 -19.62 0.75 -9.05
CA LEU A 89 -18.88 -0.48 -9.36
C LEU A 89 -19.06 -0.93 -10.82
N ASN A 90 -20.27 -0.81 -11.38
CA ASN A 90 -20.50 -1.11 -12.79
C ASN A 90 -19.73 -0.16 -13.70
N ARG A 91 -19.77 1.15 -13.42
CA ARG A 91 -18.98 2.16 -14.15
C ARG A 91 -17.49 1.85 -14.05
N LEU A 92 -17.01 1.51 -12.85
CA LEU A 92 -15.60 1.19 -12.60
C LEU A 92 -15.16 -0.05 -13.37
N ALA A 93 -15.98 -1.11 -13.39
CA ALA A 93 -15.71 -2.33 -14.14
C ALA A 93 -15.65 -2.09 -15.65
N ASP A 94 -16.53 -1.23 -16.18
CA ASP A 94 -16.53 -0.88 -17.60
C ASP A 94 -15.34 0.02 -17.98
N ALA A 95 -15.00 1.01 -17.15
CA ALA A 95 -13.81 1.85 -17.30
C ALA A 95 -12.52 0.99 -17.27
N SER A 96 -12.43 0.06 -16.32
CA SER A 96 -11.30 -0.87 -16.20
C SER A 96 -11.15 -1.77 -17.43
N LYS A 97 -12.24 -2.33 -17.98
CA LYS A 97 -12.20 -3.12 -19.22
C LYS A 97 -11.72 -2.31 -20.43
N ARG A 98 -11.98 -1.00 -20.44
CA ARG A 98 -11.52 -0.08 -21.49
C ARG A 98 -10.12 0.48 -21.24
N PHE A 99 -9.49 0.14 -20.11
CA PHE A 99 -8.24 0.76 -19.63
C PHE A 99 -8.34 2.30 -19.49
N ASP A 100 -9.54 2.82 -19.23
CA ASP A 100 -9.79 4.24 -19.05
C ASP A 100 -9.45 4.66 -17.61
N CYS A 101 -8.18 4.99 -17.41
CA CYS A 101 -7.67 5.30 -16.09
C CYS A 101 -8.12 6.67 -15.57
N GLU A 102 -8.45 7.62 -16.46
CA GLU A 102 -9.00 8.91 -16.07
C GLU A 102 -10.41 8.74 -15.48
N GLU A 103 -11.24 7.93 -16.13
CA GLU A 103 -12.58 7.61 -15.63
C GLU A 103 -12.51 6.84 -14.30
N VAL A 104 -11.58 5.89 -14.16
CA VAL A 104 -11.35 5.18 -12.88
C VAL A 104 -11.04 6.16 -11.75
N VAL A 105 -10.10 7.09 -11.97
CA VAL A 105 -9.74 8.09 -10.97
C VAL A 105 -10.91 9.03 -10.66
N SER A 106 -11.70 9.42 -11.67
CA SER A 106 -12.91 10.24 -11.44
C SER A 106 -13.92 9.50 -10.55
N ILE A 107 -14.20 8.24 -10.84
CA ILE A 107 -15.15 7.42 -10.06
C ILE A 107 -14.68 7.30 -8.61
N LEU A 108 -13.39 7.06 -8.37
CA LEU A 108 -12.83 6.98 -7.01
C LEU A 108 -12.99 8.30 -6.25
N LYS A 109 -12.76 9.45 -6.91
CA LYS A 109 -12.96 10.78 -6.32
C LYS A 109 -14.43 11.14 -6.04
N GLU A 110 -15.36 10.64 -6.85
CA GLU A 110 -16.81 10.85 -6.67
C GLU A 110 -17.39 10.03 -5.51
N CYS A 111 -16.77 8.89 -5.20
CA CYS A 111 -17.19 8.05 -4.09
C CYS A 111 -16.78 8.69 -2.75
N PRO A 112 -17.51 8.43 -1.64
CA PRO A 112 -17.17 8.90 -0.30
C PRO A 112 -15.98 8.10 0.26
N THR A 113 -14.87 8.18 -0.46
CA THR A 113 -13.58 7.62 -0.11
C THR A 113 -12.66 8.78 0.24
N ASP A 114 -11.74 8.57 1.16
CA ASP A 114 -10.70 9.55 1.48
C ASP A 114 -9.54 9.51 0.45
N TYR A 115 -9.84 9.08 -0.78
CA TYR A 115 -8.84 8.93 -1.83
C TYR A 115 -8.36 10.30 -2.33
N GLN A 116 -7.14 10.65 -1.94
CA GLN A 116 -6.43 11.84 -2.40
C GLN A 116 -5.19 11.41 -3.16
N PRO A 117 -5.20 11.40 -4.50
CA PRO A 117 -4.00 11.09 -5.26
C PRO A 117 -2.95 12.18 -5.01
N VAL A 118 -1.80 11.78 -4.48
CA VAL A 118 -0.66 12.67 -4.16
C VAL A 118 -0.07 13.26 -5.45
N GLU A 119 -0.15 12.52 -6.55
CA GLU A 119 0.32 12.93 -7.87
C GLU A 119 -0.87 13.17 -8.81
N THR A 120 -0.85 14.29 -9.52
CA THR A 120 -1.90 14.65 -10.49
C THR A 120 -1.82 13.80 -11.76
N GLN A 121 -0.65 13.22 -12.05
CA GLN A 121 -0.42 12.36 -13.21
C GLN A 121 -0.63 10.91 -12.83
N LEU A 122 -1.32 10.17 -13.70
CA LEU A 122 -1.47 8.72 -13.55
C LEU A 122 -0.10 8.06 -13.72
N VAL A 123 0.41 7.44 -12.65
CA VAL A 123 1.62 6.63 -12.70
C VAL A 123 1.24 5.16 -12.67
N ASP A 124 1.08 4.57 -13.85
CA ASP A 124 0.86 3.13 -14.00
C ASP A 124 2.17 2.49 -14.47
N LEU A 125 2.88 1.78 -13.60
CA LEU A 125 4.14 1.11 -13.98
C LEU A 125 3.95 0.03 -15.06
N ILE A 126 2.74 -0.50 -15.26
CA ILE A 126 2.41 -1.47 -16.30
C ILE A 126 2.09 -0.75 -17.62
N ALA A 127 1.34 0.35 -17.60
CA ALA A 127 1.09 1.15 -18.81
C ALA A 127 2.28 2.02 -19.22
N THR A 128 3.17 2.39 -18.28
CA THR A 128 4.32 3.28 -18.51
C THR A 128 5.60 2.49 -18.79
N ALA A 129 5.67 1.19 -18.49
CA ALA A 129 6.80 0.33 -18.84
C ALA A 129 6.40 -0.77 -19.85
N PRO A 130 6.42 -0.49 -21.17
CA PRO A 130 6.10 -1.49 -22.19
C PRO A 130 7.11 -2.66 -22.27
N GLU A 131 8.28 -2.58 -21.63
CA GLU A 131 9.38 -3.54 -21.85
C GLU A 131 9.47 -4.70 -20.84
N LEU A 132 8.81 -4.65 -19.68
CA LEU A 132 8.93 -5.71 -18.66
C LEU A 132 8.00 -6.91 -18.90
N GLY A 133 6.98 -6.78 -19.76
CA GLY A 133 6.06 -7.87 -20.10
C GLY A 133 6.65 -8.96 -21.01
N GLN A 134 7.67 -8.65 -21.82
CA GLN A 134 8.26 -9.62 -22.76
C GLN A 134 9.33 -10.53 -22.12
N ALA A 135 9.91 -10.13 -20.98
CA ALA A 135 10.95 -10.90 -20.31
C ALA A 135 10.41 -12.16 -19.60
N ALA A 136 9.12 -12.18 -19.25
CA ALA A 136 8.49 -13.30 -18.53
C ALA A 136 8.19 -14.52 -19.43
N GLU A 137 8.01 -14.33 -20.73
CA GLU A 137 7.69 -15.44 -21.66
C GLU A 137 8.93 -16.23 -22.11
N SER A 138 10.14 -15.68 -21.95
CA SER A 138 11.39 -16.29 -22.46
C SER A 138 12.10 -17.25 -21.49
N ARG A 139 11.52 -17.55 -20.31
CA ARG A 139 12.14 -18.48 -19.31
C ARG A 139 11.39 -19.79 -19.09
N SER A 140 10.45 -20.16 -19.95
CA SER A 140 9.73 -21.44 -19.91
C SER A 140 10.53 -22.61 -20.51
N ASN A 141 11.83 -22.72 -20.19
CA ASN A 141 12.64 -23.86 -20.61
C ASN A 141 13.57 -24.35 -19.48
N VAL A 142 12.96 -24.73 -18.35
CA VAL A 142 13.67 -25.54 -17.34
C VAL A 142 13.42 -27.01 -17.66
N ARG A 143 14.43 -27.59 -18.31
CA ARG A 143 14.62 -29.02 -18.55
C ARG A 143 14.34 -29.87 -17.31
N ASN A 144 13.66 -30.99 -17.54
CA ASN A 144 13.66 -32.22 -16.75
C ASN A 144 14.96 -32.46 -15.96
N MET A 145 14.84 -32.76 -14.67
CA MET A 145 15.76 -33.67 -13.99
C MET A 145 14.99 -34.89 -13.48
N PRO A 146 15.52 -36.12 -13.66
CA PRO A 146 14.93 -37.32 -13.10
C PRO A 146 15.25 -37.43 -11.59
N ILE A 147 14.40 -38.21 -10.93
CA ILE A 147 14.44 -38.61 -9.51
C ILE A 147 15.78 -39.26 -9.14
#